data_AF-A0A6C0CDX4-F1
#
_entry.id   AF-A0A6C0CDX4-F1
#
_cell.length_a   1.000
_cell.length_b   1.000
_cell.length_c   1.000
_cell.angle_alpha   90.00
_cell.angle_beta   90.00
_cell.angle_gamma   90.00
#
_symmetry.space_group_name_H-M   'P 1'
#
loop_
_entity.id
_entity.type
_entity.pdbx_description
1 polymer ?
#
loop_
_entity_poly.entity_id
_entity_poly.type
_entity_poly.pdbx_seq_one_letter_code
_entity_poly.pdbx_strand_id
1 'polypeptide(L)' 'MILYADGNIKSYVLTDKYNVVVLHGKRESFRCRQRNNDKPLKFISYKHMNKTVKKNNKVIHGHFKLDTMSRL' A
#
# COMPACT_ATOMS: atom_id res chain seq x y z
N MET A 1 -8.32 0.15 -0.96
CA MET A 1 -7.94 0.99 -2.10
C MET A 1 -8.95 2.12 -2.20
N ILE A 2 -8.50 3.38 -2.23
CA ILE A 2 -9.35 4.56 -2.44
C ILE A 2 -8.91 5.21 -3.75
N LEU A 3 -9.88 5.47 -4.63
CA LEU A 3 -9.69 6.19 -5.89
C LEU A 3 -10.02 7.67 -5.67
N TYR A 4 -9.12 8.56 -6.10
CA TYR A 4 -9.32 10.00 -6.08
C TYR A 4 -9.73 10.49 -7.48
N ALA A 5 -10.35 11.67 -7.53
CA ALA A 5 -10.92 12.25 -8.77
C ALA A 5 -9.88 12.52 -9.87
N ASP A 6 -8.60 12.64 -9.49
CA ASP A 6 -7.45 12.82 -10.38
C ASP A 6 -6.91 11.49 -10.97
N GLY A 7 -7.58 10.37 -10.69
CA GLY A 7 -7.14 9.04 -11.11
C GLY A 7 -6.00 8.45 -10.26
N ASN A 8 -5.56 9.16 -9.22
CA ASN A 8 -4.61 8.62 -8.26
C ASN A 8 -5.31 7.67 -7.28
N ILE A 9 -4.56 6.68 -6.85
CA ILE A 9 -5.01 5.64 -5.94
C ILE A 9 -4.15 5.67 -4.69
N LYS A 10 -4.82 5.58 -3.53
CA LYS A 10 -4.18 5.34 -2.25
C LYS A 10 -4.42 3.89 -1.82
N SER A 11 -3.32 3.19 -1.63
CA SER A 11 -3.28 1.79 -1.20
C SER A 11 -2.53 1.67 0.12
N TYR A 12 -2.91 0.68 0.92
CA TYR A 12 -2.37 0.45 2.25
C TYR A 12 -1.79 -0.96 2.28
N VAL A 13 -0.54 -1.10 2.69
CA VAL A 13 0.15 -2.40 2.78
C VAL A 13 0.53 -2.67 4.22
N LEU A 14 0.20 -3.86 4.70
CA LEU A 14 0.62 -4.36 5.99
C LEU A 14 1.92 -5.15 5.84
N THR A 15 2.91 -4.77 6.63
CA THR A 15 4.18 -5.52 6.74
C THR A 15 4.09 -6.62 7.78
N ASP A 16 4.99 -7.59 7.72
CA ASP A 16 5.09 -8.68 8.72
C ASP A 16 5.29 -8.18 10.15
N LYS A 17 5.88 -7.00 10.31
CA LYS A 17 6.04 -6.32 11.61
C LYS A 17 4.78 -5.54 12.04
N TYR A 18 3.64 -5.71 11.36
CA TYR A 18 2.39 -4.97 11.55
C TYR A 18 2.50 -3.44 11.38
N ASN A 19 3.52 -2.95 10.67
CA ASN A 19 3.57 -1.55 10.25
C ASN A 19 2.73 -1.37 8.99
N VAL A 20 2.19 -0.17 8.81
CA VAL A 20 1.41 0.21 7.64
C VAL A 20 2.26 1.08 6.72
N VAL A 21 2.33 0.69 5.45
CA VAL A 21 2.93 1.49 4.38
C VAL A 21 1.81 2.06 3.51
N VAL A 22 1.89 3.36 3.20
CA VAL A 22 0.89 4.06 2.39
C VAL A 22 1.47 4.34 1.01
N LEU A 23 0.87 3.75 -0.01
CA LEU A 23 1.32 3.90 -1.39
C LEU A 23 0.36 4.80 -2.16
N HIS A 24 0.92 5.73 -2.92
CA HIS A 24 0.22 6.65 -3.81
C HIS A 24 0.67 6.43 -5.25
N GLY A 25 -0.25 6.28 -6.18
CA GLY A 25 0.12 6.13 -7.59
C GLY A 25 -1.08 5.90 -8.49
N LYS A 26 -0.83 5.70 -9.78
CA LYS A 26 -1.88 5.36 -10.75
C LYS A 26 -2.22 3.87 -10.68
N ARG A 27 -3.35 3.45 -11.26
CA ARG A 27 -3.78 2.04 -11.27
C ARG A 27 -2.69 1.12 -11.83
N GLU A 28 -2.03 1.58 -12.88
CA GLU A 28 -0.95 0.86 -13.56
C GLU A 28 0.32 0.73 -12.70
N SER A 29 0.52 1.63 -11.74
CA SER A 29 1.63 1.59 -10.78
C SER A 29 1.43 0.56 -9.67
N PHE A 30 0.24 -0.03 -9.55
CA PHE A 30 -0.07 -1.11 -8.62
C PHE A 30 -0.19 -2.48 -9.30
N ARG A 31 -0.02 -2.54 -10.63
CA ARG A 31 0.01 -3.81 -11.38
C ARG A 31 1.40 -4.42 -11.31
N CYS A 32 1.74 -4.98 -10.15
CA CYS A 32 2.97 -5.75 -9.99
C CYS A 32 2.66 -7.25 -10.00
N ARG A 33 3.43 -8.02 -10.78
CA ARG A 33 3.45 -9.49 -10.72
C ARG A 33 4.68 -9.88 -9.91
N GLN A 34 4.47 -10.61 -8.82
CA GLN A 34 5.57 -11.05 -7.98
C GLN A 34 6.38 -12.11 -8.74
N ARG A 35 7.65 -11.82 -9.04
CA ARG A 35 8.51 -12.69 -9.86
C ARG A 35 9.23 -13.79 -9.08
N ASN A 36 9.29 -13.67 -7.75
CA ASN A 36 10.09 -14.53 -6.88
C ASN A 36 9.23 -15.10 -5.75
N ASN A 37 9.66 -16.20 -5.12
CA ASN A 37 8.97 -16.88 -4.00
C ASN A 37 8.96 -16.09 -2.67
N ASP A 38 9.21 -14.79 -2.72
CA ASP A 38 9.14 -13.92 -1.56
C ASP A 38 7.71 -13.84 -1.01
N LYS A 39 7.55 -13.34 0.22
CA LYS A 39 6.21 -13.17 0.80
C LYS A 39 5.43 -12.08 0.06
N PRO A 40 4.16 -12.33 -0.31
CA PRO A 40 3.36 -11.33 -0.99
C PRO A 40 3.05 -10.13 -0.10
N LEU A 41 3.05 -8.94 -0.71
CA LEU A 41 2.61 -7.72 -0.04
C LEU A 41 1.13 -7.84 0.33
N LYS A 42 0.82 -7.64 1.62
CA LYS A 42 -0.55 -7.75 2.12
C LYS A 42 -1.27 -6.41 2.01
N PHE A 43 -2.00 -6.22 0.92
CA PHE A 43 -2.86 -5.05 0.75
C PHE A 43 -4.05 -5.12 1.71
N ILE A 44 -4.29 -4.03 2.44
CA ILE A 44 -5.38 -3.92 3.42
C ILE A 44 -6.32 -2.77 3.08
N SER A 45 -7.55 -2.85 3.60
CA SER A 45 -8.52 -1.76 3.49
C SER A 45 -8.18 -0.61 4.44
N TYR A 46 -8.71 0.58 4.15
CA TYR A 46 -8.59 1.75 5.04
C TYR A 46 -9.14 1.46 6.45
N LYS A 47 -10.26 0.73 6.55
CA LYS A 47 -10.85 0.31 7.83
C LYS A 47 -9.89 -0.58 8.62
N HIS A 48 -9.23 -1.53 7.95
CA HIS A 48 -8.25 -2.40 8.59
C HIS A 48 -7.03 -1.60 9.05
N MET A 49 -6.51 -0.71 8.19
CA MET A 49 -5.41 0.20 8.54
C MET A 49 -5.72 1.00 9.80
N ASN A 50 -6.89 1.64 9.89
CA ASN A 50 -7.30 2.41 11.06
C ASN A 50 -7.34 1.55 12.33
N LYS A 51 -7.82 0.30 12.25
CA LYS A 51 -7.80 -0.63 13.38
C LYS A 51 -6.37 -0.98 13.81
N THR A 52 -5.47 -1.23 12.86
CA THR A 52 -4.07 -1.57 13.13
C THR A 52 -3.31 -0.41 13.77
N VAL A 53 -3.49 0.81 13.26
CA VAL A 53 -2.86 2.03 13.81
C VAL A 53 -3.35 2.27 15.24
N LYS A 54 -4.66 2.23 15.47
CA LYS A 54 -5.24 2.41 16.82
C LYS A 54 -4.80 1.34 17.82
N LYS A 55 -4.72 0.08 17.40
CA LYS A 55 -4.39 -1.05 18.29
C LYS A 55 -2.92 -1.08 18.66
N ASN A 56 -2.04 -0.81 17.69
CA ASN A 56 -0.62 -1.09 17.85
C ASN A 56 0.23 0.17 18.04
N ASN A 57 -0.35 1.38 17.96
CA ASN A 57 0.38 2.66 18.01
C ASN A 57 1.57 2.70 17.01
N LYS A 58 1.43 2.00 15.88
CA LYS A 58 2.53 1.76 14.92
C LYS A 58 2.67 2.86 13.89
N VAL A 59 3.91 3.07 13.47
CA VAL A 59 4.36 4.08 12.51
C VAL A 59 3.77 3.81 11.13
N ILE A 60 3.17 4.85 10.56
CA ILE A 60 2.82 4.90 9.14
C ILE A 60 4.10 5.29 8.40
N HIS A 61 4.68 4.36 7.64
CA HIS A 61 5.80 4.69 6.75
C HIS A 61 5.26 5.34 5.48
N GLY A 62 5.91 6.43 5.07
CA GLY A 62 5.35 7.59 4.35
C GLY A 62 4.74 7.37 2.97
N HIS A 63 4.33 8.50 2.35
CA HIS A 63 3.63 8.58 1.06
C HIS A 63 4.57 8.27 -0.11
N PHE A 64 4.84 6.99 -0.35
CA PHE A 64 5.60 6.59 -1.53
C PHE A 64 4.77 6.86 -2.78
N LYS A 65 5.21 7.85 -3.58
CA LYS A 65 4.64 8.14 -4.89
C LYS A 65 5.26 7.21 -5.92
N LEU A 66 4.40 6.52 -6.65
CA LEU A 66 4.77 5.67 -7.77
C LEU A 66 4.30 6.38 -9.04
N ASP A 67 5.23 7.09 -9.68
CA ASP A 67 4.93 7.91 -10.86
C ASP A 67 5.04 7.14 -12.19
N THR A 68 5.69 5.97 -12.16
CA THR A 68 5.89 5.10 -13.33
C THR A 68 5.04 3.83 -13.23
N MET A 69 4.78 3.18 -14.37
CA MET A 69 4.34 1.78 -14.34
C MET A 69 5.37 0.95 -13.58
N SER A 70 4.91 0.04 -12.72
CA SER A 70 5.77 -0.85 -11.96
C SER A 70 6.44 -1.84 -12.91
N ARG A 71 7.58 -1.44 -13.48
CA ARG A 71 8.53 -2.35 -14.12
C ARG A 71 9.44 -2.89 -13.02
N LEU A 72 8.96 -3.90 -12.31
CA LEU A 72 9.82 -4.86 -11.58
C LEU A 72 10.21 -5.95 -12.57
#